data_AF-A0A0L7KNY0-F1
#
_entry.id   AF-A0A0L7KNY0-F1
#
_cell.length_a   1.000
_cell.length_b   1.000
_cell.length_c   1.000
_cell.angle_alpha   90.00
_cell.angle_beta   90.00
_cell.angle_gamma   90.00
#
_symmetry.space_group_name_H-M   'P 1'
#
loop_
_entity.id
_entity.type
_entity.pdbx_description
1 polymer ?
#
loop_
_entity_poly.entity_id
_entity_poly.type
_entity_poly.pdbx_seq_one_letter_code
_entity_poly.pdbx_strand_id
1 'polypeptide(L)'
;MANCVTKNSERLSPAVRPVHYTLLLHPDLKTGLFQGRVQIDIKLLERNENVKLNTHFLDIQNVKVLRQGNLMPVSKFYEDKDLEQLVIKFEDTVSAGDYQINIDFCGSLTKNIVGFYLSQLKDNRTMVANMIAIPDYVSGATEHWGLVTYRETQFLVDEATASATNKIGVANTIAHELAHMWFGNL
;
A
#
# COMPACT_ATOMS: atom_id res chain seq x y z
N MET A 1 26.79 -34.36 2.61
CA MET A 1 25.76 -33.56 3.29
C MET A 1 25.32 -32.48 2.33
N ALA A 2 24.06 -32.51 1.88
CA ALA A 2 23.57 -31.53 0.91
C ALA A 2 23.36 -30.18 1.62
N ASN A 3 24.14 -29.16 1.23
CA ASN A 3 23.85 -27.78 1.61
C ASN A 3 22.52 -27.39 0.96
N CYS A 4 21.47 -27.30 1.77
CA CYS A 4 20.20 -26.72 1.35
C CYS A 4 20.40 -25.22 1.20
N VAL A 5 20.67 -24.77 -0.03
CA VAL A 5 20.64 -23.35 -0.38
C VAL A 5 19.19 -22.91 -0.29
N THR A 6 18.85 -22.08 0.70
CA THR A 6 17.53 -21.45 0.80
C THR A 6 17.32 -20.59 -0.44
N LYS A 7 16.47 -21.08 -1.35
CA LYS A 7 16.09 -20.37 -2.57
C LYS A 7 15.39 -19.07 -2.19
N ASN A 8 15.84 -17.93 -2.71
CA ASN A 8 15.15 -16.66 -2.52
C ASN A 8 13.73 -16.75 -3.11
N SER A 9 12.75 -16.27 -2.36
CA SER A 9 11.32 -16.38 -2.65
C SER A 9 10.69 -14.99 -2.71
N GLU A 10 9.88 -14.75 -3.74
CA GLU A 10 9.05 -13.56 -3.88
C GLU A 10 7.95 -13.51 -2.81
N ARG A 11 7.50 -14.68 -2.32
CA ARG A 11 6.53 -14.74 -1.20
C ARG A 11 7.22 -14.47 0.12
N LEU A 12 6.61 -13.59 0.92
CA LEU A 12 7.01 -13.35 2.31
C LEU A 12 6.77 -14.59 3.18
N SER A 13 7.57 -14.71 4.25
CA SER A 13 7.45 -15.82 5.20
C SER A 13 6.14 -15.72 5.99
N PRO A 14 5.37 -16.82 6.12
CA PRO A 14 4.15 -16.83 6.95
C PRO A 14 4.44 -16.74 8.45
N ALA A 15 5.71 -16.82 8.86
CA ALA A 15 6.17 -16.68 10.24
C ALA A 15 5.99 -15.26 10.81
N VAL A 16 5.93 -14.24 9.94
CA VAL A 16 5.70 -12.84 10.32
C VAL A 16 4.26 -12.49 9.95
N ARG A 17 3.39 -12.29 10.94
CA ARG A 17 1.98 -11.95 10.70
C ARG A 17 1.69 -10.53 11.15
N PRO A 18 1.27 -9.62 10.25
CA PRO A 18 0.80 -8.31 10.68
C PRO A 18 -0.52 -8.43 11.43
N VAL A 19 -0.70 -7.57 12.43
CA VAL A 19 -1.89 -7.49 13.28
C VAL A 19 -2.57 -6.14 13.09
N HIS A 20 -1.79 -5.05 13.09
CA HIS A 20 -2.33 -3.69 12.95
C HIS A 20 -1.32 -2.77 12.27
N TYR A 21 -1.84 -1.81 11.51
CA TYR A 21 -1.06 -0.76 10.87
C TYR A 21 -1.58 0.60 11.32
N THR A 22 -0.69 1.42 11.89
CA THR A 22 -0.93 2.86 12.07
C THR A 22 -0.13 3.59 11.01
N LEU A 23 -0.82 4.17 10.03
CA LEU A 23 -0.21 4.87 8.90
C LEU A 23 -0.48 6.37 8.99
N LEU A 24 0.57 7.17 8.90
CA LEU A 24 0.52 8.62 8.78
C LEU A 24 1.19 9.04 7.48
N LEU A 25 0.52 9.85 6.68
CA LEU A 25 1.02 10.39 5.41
C LEU A 25 0.92 11.92 5.43
N HIS A 26 2.00 12.58 5.02
CA HIS A 26 2.11 14.02 4.85
C HIS A 26 2.48 14.34 3.40
N PRO A 27 1.50 14.38 2.49
CA PRO A 27 1.74 14.75 1.09
C PRO A 27 1.91 16.27 0.94
N ASP A 28 2.85 16.68 0.10
CA ASP A 28 2.99 18.04 -0.39
C ASP A 28 2.67 18.07 -1.89
N LEU A 29 1.47 18.58 -2.20
CA LEU A 29 0.96 18.63 -3.56
C LEU A 29 1.70 19.65 -4.45
N LYS A 30 2.47 20.59 -3.87
CA LYS A 30 3.25 21.56 -4.64
C LYS A 30 4.56 20.95 -5.13
N THR A 31 5.24 20.22 -4.25
CA THR A 31 6.51 19.57 -4.60
C THR A 31 6.30 18.20 -5.25
N GLY A 32 5.13 17.59 -5.07
CA GLY A 32 4.85 16.23 -5.56
C GLY A 32 5.61 15.16 -4.76
N LEU A 33 6.06 15.49 -3.56
CA LEU A 33 6.71 14.57 -2.62
C LEU A 33 5.78 14.28 -1.45
N PHE A 34 6.02 13.18 -0.75
CA PHE A 34 5.34 12.90 0.50
C PHE A 34 6.29 12.25 1.50
N GLN A 35 6.01 12.52 2.78
CA GLN A 35 6.63 11.83 3.89
C GLN A 35 5.60 10.91 4.54
N GLY A 36 6.05 9.77 5.04
CA GLY A 36 5.22 8.79 5.69
C GLY A 36 5.87 8.22 6.93
N ARG A 37 5.03 7.83 7.88
CA ARG A 37 5.40 6.97 9.00
C ARG A 37 4.41 5.83 9.07
N VAL A 38 4.93 4.62 9.19
CA VAL A 38 4.11 3.44 9.48
C VAL A 38 4.62 2.77 10.76
N GLN A 39 3.69 2.47 11.65
CA GLN A 39 3.89 1.52 12.73
C GLN A 39 3.13 0.25 12.36
N ILE A 40 3.83 -0.88 12.38
CA ILE A 40 3.28 -2.20 12.09
C ILE A 40 3.39 -3.03 13.36
N ASP A 41 2.27 -3.39 13.95
CA ASP A 41 2.23 -4.36 15.02
C ASP A 41 2.20 -5.75 14.36
N ILE A 42 3.18 -6.59 14.72
CA ILE A 42 3.34 -7.92 14.14
C ILE A 42 3.38 -8.99 15.24
N LYS A 43 2.95 -10.18 14.86
CA LYS A 43 3.15 -11.42 15.62
C LYS A 43 4.14 -12.31 14.90
N LEU A 44 5.28 -12.55 15.55
CA LEU A 44 6.30 -13.47 15.08
C LEU A 44 6.04 -14.86 15.65
N LEU A 45 5.85 -15.86 14.79
CA LEU A 45 5.43 -17.21 15.18
C LEU A 45 6.59 -18.12 15.60
N GLU A 46 7.80 -17.86 15.09
CA GLU A 46 8.99 -18.65 15.35
C GLU A 46 10.23 -17.76 15.46
N ARG A 47 11.33 -18.32 15.97
CA ARG A 47 12.59 -17.59 16.06
C ARG A 47 13.06 -17.13 14.68
N ASN A 48 13.54 -15.90 14.56
CA ASN A 48 13.98 -15.38 13.27
C ASN A 48 15.17 -14.43 13.41
N GLU A 49 16.02 -14.37 12.39
CA GLU A 49 17.18 -13.46 12.32
C GLU A 49 16.86 -12.19 11.54
N ASN A 50 15.77 -12.21 10.78
CA ASN A 50 15.32 -11.06 10.00
C ASN A 50 13.80 -11.04 9.85
N VAL A 51 13.27 -9.86 9.58
CA VAL A 51 11.91 -9.66 9.10
C VAL A 51 12.00 -9.10 7.69
N LYS A 52 11.17 -9.63 6.78
CA LYS A 52 11.02 -9.13 5.42
C LYS A 52 9.63 -8.55 5.21
N LEU A 53 9.55 -7.40 4.58
CA LEU A 53 8.32 -6.68 4.25
C LEU A 53 8.40 -6.28 2.77
N ASN A 54 7.27 -6.03 2.10
CA ASN A 54 7.31 -5.49 0.75
C ASN A 54 7.66 -3.99 0.77
N THR A 55 8.44 -3.53 -0.21
CA THR A 55 8.76 -2.12 -0.45
C THR A 55 8.98 -1.90 -1.94
N HIS A 56 8.42 -0.83 -2.49
CA HIS A 56 8.63 -0.47 -3.87
C HIS A 56 8.54 1.04 -4.05
N PHE A 57 9.58 1.63 -4.66
CA PHE A 57 9.71 3.09 -4.88
C PHE A 57 9.55 3.97 -3.63
N LEU A 58 9.88 3.46 -2.45
CA LEU A 58 9.99 4.24 -1.23
C LEU A 58 11.46 4.47 -0.88
N ASP A 59 11.76 5.61 -0.27
CA ASP A 59 13.07 5.91 0.29
C ASP A 59 13.00 5.76 1.81
N ILE A 60 13.46 4.59 2.30
CA ILE A 60 13.39 4.21 3.71
C ILE A 60 14.46 4.95 4.52
N GLN A 61 14.02 5.91 5.35
CA GLN A 61 14.92 6.76 6.11
C GLN A 61 15.38 6.12 7.41
N ASN A 62 14.45 5.45 8.12
CA ASN A 62 14.70 4.94 9.45
C ASN A 62 13.78 3.75 9.76
N VAL A 63 14.33 2.76 10.47
CA VAL A 63 13.61 1.57 10.93
C VAL A 63 13.94 1.34 12.40
N LYS A 64 12.90 1.22 13.24
CA LYS A 64 13.03 0.87 14.66
C LYS A 64 12.10 -0.29 14.97
N VAL A 65 12.61 -1.31 15.64
CA VAL A 65 11.81 -2.45 16.10
C VAL A 65 11.74 -2.42 17.62
N LEU A 66 10.55 -2.57 18.18
CA LEU A 66 10.33 -2.65 19.62
C LEU A 66 9.67 -3.96 20.00
N ARG A 67 9.98 -4.44 21.20
CA ARG A 67 9.33 -5.57 21.86
C ARG A 67 8.94 -5.17 23.27
N GLN A 68 7.64 -5.19 23.58
CA GLN A 68 7.13 -4.75 24.88
C GLN A 68 7.64 -3.34 25.28
N GLY A 69 7.76 -2.43 24.30
CA GLY A 69 8.27 -1.08 24.49
C GLY A 69 9.81 -0.94 24.53
N ASN A 70 10.56 -2.03 24.56
CA ASN A 70 12.02 -2.00 24.52
C ASN A 70 12.54 -2.02 23.09
N LEU A 71 13.54 -1.19 22.78
CA LEU A 71 14.18 -1.16 21.47
C LEU A 71 14.97 -2.46 21.24
N MET A 72 14.72 -3.10 20.10
CA MET A 72 15.45 -4.29 19.66
C MET A 72 16.68 -3.89 18.84
N PRO A 73 17.85 -4.51 19.07
CA PRO A 73 19.04 -4.26 18.27
C PRO A 73 18.86 -4.72 16.81
N VAL A 74 18.86 -3.76 15.89
CA VAL A 74 18.80 -3.99 14.44
C VAL A 74 20.20 -3.77 13.89
N SER A 75 20.80 -4.82 13.31
CA SER A 75 22.15 -4.75 12.74
C SER A 75 22.19 -3.92 11.47
N LYS A 76 21.17 -4.09 10.61
CA LYS A 76 20.96 -3.28 9.40
C LYS A 76 19.58 -3.51 8.80
N PHE A 77 19.15 -2.58 7.98
CA PHE A 77 18.07 -2.78 7.03
C PHE A 77 18.53 -2.40 5.62
N TYR A 78 17.95 -3.03 4.60
CA TYR A 78 18.24 -2.73 3.20
C TYR A 78 17.11 -3.23 2.29
N GLU A 79 17.03 -2.68 1.09
CA GLU A 79 16.07 -3.11 0.08
C GLU A 79 16.69 -4.12 -0.88
N ASP A 80 16.02 -5.25 -1.05
CA ASP A 80 16.23 -6.19 -2.14
C ASP A 80 15.31 -5.77 -3.29
N LYS A 81 15.89 -5.09 -4.29
CA LYS A 81 15.13 -4.48 -5.40
C LYS A 81 14.56 -5.52 -6.36
N ASP A 82 15.20 -6.67 -6.50
CA ASP A 82 14.75 -7.73 -7.40
C ASP A 82 13.50 -8.42 -6.84
N LEU A 83 13.39 -8.49 -5.50
CA LEU A 83 12.24 -9.07 -4.80
C LEU A 83 11.24 -8.03 -4.31
N GLU A 84 11.53 -6.74 -4.46
CA GLU A 84 10.74 -5.63 -3.91
C GLU A 84 10.50 -5.79 -2.39
N GLN A 85 11.57 -6.13 -1.66
CA GLN A 85 11.50 -6.47 -0.23
C GLN A 85 12.44 -5.60 0.62
N LEU A 86 11.92 -5.01 1.69
CA LEU A 86 12.69 -4.45 2.79
C LEU A 86 13.10 -5.58 3.72
N VAL A 87 14.40 -5.77 3.90
CA VAL A 87 14.97 -6.76 4.82
C VAL A 87 15.49 -6.04 6.06
N ILE A 88 14.94 -6.36 7.23
CA ILE A 88 15.38 -5.86 8.53
C ILE A 88 16.12 -7.00 9.24
N LYS A 89 17.43 -6.88 9.40
CA LYS A 89 18.27 -7.87 10.10
C LYS A 89 18.50 -7.46 11.54
N PHE A 90 18.30 -8.37 12.47
CA PHE A 90 18.64 -8.16 13.88
C PHE A 90 20.13 -8.41 14.13
N GLU A 91 20.65 -7.96 15.27
CA GLU A 91 22.00 -8.34 15.71
C GLU A 91 22.04 -9.81 16.15
N ASP A 92 21.02 -10.22 16.91
CA ASP A 92 20.83 -11.59 17.39
C ASP A 92 19.51 -12.18 16.89
N THR A 93 19.39 -13.52 16.91
CA THR A 93 18.10 -14.17 16.64
C THR A 93 17.06 -13.71 17.66
N VAL A 94 15.92 -13.21 17.17
CA VAL A 94 14.78 -12.81 18.00
C VAL A 94 13.82 -13.98 18.21
N SER A 95 13.20 -14.04 19.40
CA SER A 95 12.25 -15.11 19.76
C SER A 95 10.84 -14.80 19.26
N ALA A 96 9.99 -15.82 19.17
CA ALA A 96 8.57 -15.63 18.88
C ALA A 96 7.90 -14.66 19.87
N GLY A 97 6.88 -13.94 19.42
CA GLY A 97 6.13 -12.98 20.21
C GLY A 97 5.70 -11.75 19.42
N ASP A 98 5.23 -10.74 20.14
CA ASP A 98 4.68 -9.53 19.54
C ASP A 98 5.74 -8.43 19.46
N TYR A 99 5.80 -7.78 18.30
CA TYR A 99 6.76 -6.72 17.99
C TYR A 99 6.05 -5.55 17.32
N GLN A 100 6.67 -4.38 17.43
CA GLN A 100 6.25 -3.16 16.77
C GLN A 100 7.37 -2.68 15.84
N ILE A 101 7.10 -2.56 14.55
CA ILE A 101 8.05 -2.05 13.55
C ILE A 101 7.64 -0.65 13.16
N ASN A 102 8.48 0.33 13.45
CA ASN A 102 8.30 1.73 13.08
C ASN A 102 9.22 2.06 11.91
N ILE A 103 8.65 2.57 10.82
CA ILE A 103 9.38 2.91 9.59
C ILE A 103 9.02 4.35 9.22
N ASP A 104 10.03 5.19 9.05
CA ASP A 104 9.92 6.52 8.45
C ASP A 104 10.39 6.42 6.98
N PHE A 105 9.60 6.94 6.05
CA PHE A 105 9.88 6.83 4.61
C PHE A 105 9.45 8.09 3.84
N CYS A 106 10.07 8.28 2.69
CA CYS A 106 9.71 9.31 1.72
C CYS A 106 9.30 8.66 0.39
N GLY A 107 8.50 9.36 -0.40
CA GLY A 107 8.14 8.93 -1.74
C GLY A 107 7.76 10.09 -2.66
N SER A 108 7.51 9.76 -3.92
CA SER A 108 7.13 10.72 -4.96
C SER A 108 5.74 10.41 -5.49
N LEU A 109 4.89 11.43 -5.52
CA LEU A 109 3.54 11.39 -6.07
C LEU A 109 3.52 11.48 -7.60
N THR A 110 4.63 11.88 -8.23
CA THR A 110 4.71 12.19 -9.66
C THR A 110 5.44 11.12 -10.47
N LYS A 111 6.11 10.19 -9.78
CA LYS A 111 6.99 9.21 -10.42
C LYS A 111 6.23 8.15 -11.22
N ASN A 112 5.06 7.73 -10.73
CA ASN A 112 4.22 6.72 -11.36
C ASN A 112 2.75 7.00 -11.06
N ILE A 113 1.87 6.40 -11.87
CA ILE A 113 0.40 6.44 -11.74
C ILE A 113 -0.17 5.19 -11.06
N VAL A 114 0.69 4.46 -10.31
CA VAL A 114 0.36 3.26 -9.55
C VAL A 114 0.83 3.48 -8.11
N GLY A 115 0.00 3.13 -7.12
CA GLY A 115 0.28 3.38 -5.70
C GLY A 115 -0.27 4.72 -5.23
N PHE A 116 0.55 5.53 -4.56
CA PHE A 116 0.17 6.87 -4.09
C PHE A 116 0.71 7.94 -5.04
N TYR A 117 -0.20 8.61 -5.77
CA TYR A 117 0.15 9.51 -6.85
C TYR A 117 -0.71 10.78 -6.90
N LEU A 118 -0.21 11.79 -7.59
CA LEU A 118 -0.89 13.07 -7.80
C LEU A 118 -1.79 12.98 -9.03
N SER A 119 -3.05 13.41 -8.90
CA SER A 119 -3.94 13.65 -10.04
C SER A 119 -4.64 14.99 -9.86
N GLN A 120 -4.96 15.66 -10.98
CA GLN A 120 -5.53 17.00 -10.99
C GLN A 120 -6.78 17.04 -11.89
N LEU A 121 -7.92 17.35 -11.29
CA LEU A 121 -9.15 17.64 -12.03
C LEU A 121 -8.99 18.94 -12.81
N LYS A 122 -9.41 18.95 -14.08
CA LYS A 122 -9.40 20.15 -14.92
C LYS A 122 -10.57 21.11 -14.63
N ASP A 123 -11.59 20.62 -13.92
CA ASP A 123 -12.80 21.36 -13.58
C ASP A 123 -13.09 21.23 -12.08
N ASN A 124 -13.54 22.31 -11.43
CA ASN A 124 -13.61 22.47 -9.97
C ASN A 124 -14.85 21.79 -9.36
N ARG A 125 -15.24 20.61 -9.87
CA ARG A 125 -16.47 19.90 -9.49
C ARG A 125 -16.35 19.18 -8.15
N THR A 126 -17.42 19.22 -7.36
CA THR A 126 -17.52 18.52 -6.08
C THR A 126 -17.95 17.06 -6.29
N MET A 127 -17.23 16.14 -5.65
CA MET A 127 -17.48 14.70 -5.72
C MET A 127 -18.11 14.17 -4.43
N VAL A 128 -18.82 13.04 -4.50
CA VAL A 128 -19.41 12.40 -3.31
C VAL A 128 -18.31 11.67 -2.55
N ALA A 129 -18.21 11.90 -1.24
CA ALA A 129 -17.04 11.58 -0.41
C ALA A 129 -16.56 10.11 -0.40
N ASN A 130 -17.34 9.14 -0.90
CA ASN A 130 -16.98 7.71 -0.90
C ASN A 130 -16.79 7.11 -2.32
N MET A 131 -17.02 7.91 -3.36
CA MET A 131 -16.83 7.52 -4.77
C MET A 131 -16.19 8.68 -5.52
N ILE A 132 -14.95 8.47 -5.99
CA ILE A 132 -14.16 9.55 -6.59
C ILE A 132 -13.75 9.19 -8.02
N ALA A 133 -13.93 10.14 -8.93
CA ALA A 133 -13.44 10.07 -10.28
C ALA A 133 -12.05 10.70 -10.31
N ILE A 134 -11.09 9.94 -10.82
CA ILE A 134 -9.71 10.35 -10.94
C ILE A 134 -9.41 10.53 -12.45
N PRO A 135 -9.00 11.74 -12.87
CA PRO A 135 -8.66 12.04 -14.27
C PRO A 135 -7.65 11.06 -14.86
N ASP A 136 -6.58 10.79 -14.12
CA ASP A 136 -5.43 10.00 -14.58
C ASP A 136 -5.49 8.55 -14.05
N TYR A 137 -6.69 7.96 -13.99
CA TYR A 137 -6.86 6.60 -13.48
C TYR A 137 -6.43 5.53 -14.50
N VAL A 138 -5.42 4.73 -14.13
CA VAL A 138 -4.88 3.65 -14.99
C VAL A 138 -5.88 2.55 -15.31
N SER A 139 -6.74 2.21 -14.35
CA SER A 139 -7.81 1.22 -14.52
C SER A 139 -9.13 1.87 -14.93
N GLY A 140 -10.18 1.07 -15.14
CA GLY A 140 -11.55 1.56 -15.26
C GLY A 140 -12.08 2.04 -13.92
N ALA A 141 -11.93 1.22 -12.88
CA ALA A 141 -12.23 1.52 -11.48
C ALA A 141 -11.45 0.58 -10.55
N THR A 142 -11.48 0.83 -9.23
CA THR A 142 -10.94 -0.06 -8.20
C THR A 142 -11.74 0.01 -6.91
N GLU A 143 -11.98 -1.16 -6.37
CA GLU A 143 -12.86 -1.51 -5.27
C GLU A 143 -12.28 -1.26 -3.87
N HIS A 144 -11.51 -0.17 -3.66
CA HIS A 144 -10.99 0.11 -2.32
C HIS A 144 -12.15 0.21 -1.31
N TRP A 145 -12.04 -0.54 -0.21
CA TRP A 145 -13.16 -0.68 0.72
C TRP A 145 -13.47 0.66 1.41
N GLY A 146 -14.67 1.18 1.16
CA GLY A 146 -15.12 2.47 1.71
C GLY A 146 -14.71 3.71 0.90
N LEU A 147 -13.93 3.56 -0.18
CA LEU A 147 -13.57 4.66 -1.09
C LEU A 147 -13.33 4.15 -2.51
N VAL A 148 -14.40 3.94 -3.28
CA VAL A 148 -14.27 3.39 -4.64
C VAL A 148 -13.73 4.47 -5.60
N THR A 149 -12.70 4.14 -6.36
CA THR A 149 -12.05 5.05 -7.31
C THR A 149 -12.43 4.67 -8.75
N TYR A 150 -12.78 5.65 -9.57
CA TYR A 150 -13.20 5.44 -10.96
C TYR A 150 -12.38 6.32 -11.90
N ARG A 151 -12.19 5.91 -13.16
CA ARG A 151 -11.85 6.83 -14.25
C ARG A 151 -13.04 7.74 -14.52
N GLU A 152 -12.82 9.00 -14.88
CA GLU A 152 -13.90 9.96 -15.20
C GLU A 152 -14.94 9.40 -16.18
N THR A 153 -14.51 8.75 -17.25
CA THR A 153 -15.41 8.18 -18.28
C THR A 153 -16.24 6.99 -17.80
N GLN A 154 -15.93 6.44 -16.62
CA GLN A 154 -16.60 5.29 -16.00
C GLN A 154 -17.50 5.70 -14.83
N PHE A 155 -17.60 6.99 -14.52
CA PHE A 155 -18.40 7.49 -13.39
C PHE A 155 -19.18 8.77 -13.71
N LEU A 156 -18.57 9.73 -14.40
CA LEU A 156 -19.22 11.00 -14.74
C LEU A 156 -20.06 10.82 -16.02
N VAL A 157 -21.27 11.36 -15.99
CA VAL A 157 -22.20 11.38 -17.12
C VAL A 157 -22.64 12.82 -17.36
N ASP A 158 -22.46 13.32 -18.58
CA ASP A 158 -23.05 14.59 -19.03
C ASP A 158 -24.37 14.29 -19.76
N GLU A 159 -25.50 14.75 -19.20
CA GLU A 159 -26.82 14.45 -19.76
C GLU A 159 -27.04 15.00 -21.16
N ALA A 160 -26.37 16.09 -21.54
CA ALA A 160 -26.54 16.73 -22.84
C ALA A 160 -25.85 15.96 -23.96
N THR A 161 -24.80 15.20 -23.66
CA THR A 161 -23.91 14.59 -24.66
C THR A 161 -23.80 13.07 -24.54
N ALA A 162 -24.14 12.48 -23.39
CA ALA A 162 -23.98 11.05 -23.15
C ALA A 162 -24.99 10.18 -23.91
N SER A 163 -24.47 9.17 -24.62
CA SER A 163 -25.28 8.13 -25.24
C SER A 163 -25.89 7.17 -24.21
N ALA A 164 -26.98 6.48 -24.57
CA ALA A 164 -27.59 5.47 -23.71
C ALA A 164 -26.59 4.35 -23.34
N THR A 165 -25.75 3.94 -24.29
CA THR A 165 -24.67 2.96 -24.05
C THR A 165 -23.67 3.46 -23.01
N ASN A 166 -23.30 4.74 -23.04
CA ASN A 166 -22.41 5.31 -22.03
C ASN A 166 -23.04 5.30 -20.64
N LYS A 167 -24.33 5.67 -20.52
CA LYS A 167 -25.06 5.62 -19.25
C LYS A 167 -25.14 4.19 -18.68
N ILE A 168 -25.40 3.19 -19.53
CA ILE A 168 -25.41 1.77 -19.14
C ILE A 168 -24.01 1.30 -18.72
N GLY A 169 -22.97 1.70 -19.46
CA GLY A 169 -21.58 1.36 -19.12
C GLY A 169 -21.19 1.87 -17.73
N VAL A 170 -21.48 3.13 -17.42
CA VAL A 170 -21.24 3.72 -16.10
C VAL A 170 -22.02 2.97 -15.00
N ALA A 171 -23.30 2.69 -15.22
CA ALA A 171 -24.11 1.94 -14.25
C ALA A 171 -23.56 0.54 -13.97
N ASN A 172 -23.11 -0.17 -15.01
CA ASN A 172 -22.50 -1.49 -14.87
C ASN A 172 -21.19 -1.44 -14.09
N THR A 173 -20.32 -0.45 -14.36
CA THR A 173 -19.06 -0.29 -13.63
C THR A 173 -19.33 -0.01 -12.15
N ILE A 174 -20.26 0.90 -11.82
CA ILE A 174 -20.65 1.14 -10.42
C ILE A 174 -21.18 -0.13 -9.75
N ALA A 175 -22.01 -0.91 -10.45
CA ALA A 175 -22.53 -2.17 -9.92
C ALA A 175 -21.42 -3.22 -9.69
N HIS A 176 -20.45 -3.30 -10.60
CA HIS A 176 -19.30 -4.20 -10.48
C HIS A 176 -18.46 -3.88 -9.24
N GLU A 177 -18.06 -2.62 -9.06
CA GLU A 177 -17.23 -2.23 -7.91
C GLU A 177 -17.98 -2.37 -6.57
N LEU A 178 -19.29 -2.10 -6.55
CA LEU A 178 -20.11 -2.34 -5.36
C LEU A 178 -20.22 -3.82 -5.02
N ALA A 179 -20.26 -4.72 -6.02
CA ALA A 179 -20.30 -6.16 -5.76
C ALA A 179 -19.03 -6.64 -5.03
N HIS A 180 -17.87 -6.05 -5.32
CA HIS A 180 -16.62 -6.36 -4.63
C HIS A 180 -16.62 -6.02 -3.12
N MET A 181 -17.53 -5.14 -2.66
CA MET A 181 -17.70 -4.88 -1.22
C MET A 181 -18.16 -6.12 -0.46
N TRP A 182 -18.84 -7.05 -1.12
CA TRP A 182 -19.24 -8.35 -0.56
C TRP A 182 -18.40 -9.51 -1.09
N PHE A 183 -18.01 -9.47 -2.37
CA PHE A 183 -17.28 -10.54 -3.04
C PHE A 183 -15.84 -10.11 -3.32
N GLY A 184 -15.00 -10.14 -2.27
CA GLY A 184 -13.58 -9.80 -2.33
C GLY A 184 -13.08 -9.20 -1.02
N ASN A 185 -13.74 -8.12 -0.56
CA ASN A 185 -13.30 -7.34 0.60
C ASN A 185 -13.71 -7.95 1.96
N LEU A 186 -14.87 -8.59 2.03
CA LEU A 186 -15.42 -9.28 3.21
C LEU A 186 -15.14 -10.79 3.15
#